data_AF-A0A369LF84-F1
#
_entry.id   AF-A0A369LF84-F1
#
_cell.length_a   1.000
_cell.length_b   1.000
_cell.length_c   1.000
_cell.angle_alpha   90.00
_cell.angle_beta   90.00
_cell.angle_gamma   90.00
#
_symmetry.space_group_name_H-M   'P 1'
#
loop_
_entity.id
_entity.type
_entity.pdbx_description
1 polymer ?
#
loop_
_entity_poly.entity_id
_entity_poly.type
_entity_poly.pdbx_seq_one_letter_code
_entity_poly.pdbx_strand_id
1 'polypeptide(L)'
;MAVKQTAGRDALGEFAPKFAELNDDVLFGEVWSREEQLSLRDRSLVTVVALMAQGLTDESFRYHLTAAKKNGITKEEIAEVVTHAAFYCGWPKAWAVFRMAKDIWGEE
;
A
#
# COMPACT_ATOMS: atom_id res chain seq x y z
N MET A 1 -9.12 4.89 16.74
CA MET A 1 -7.87 5.26 17.44
C MET A 1 -6.74 5.07 16.44
N ALA A 2 -5.95 6.11 16.18
CA ALA A 2 -4.77 5.98 15.31
C ALA A 2 -3.86 4.89 15.89
N VAL A 3 -3.56 3.87 15.10
CA VAL A 3 -2.60 2.84 15.50
C VAL A 3 -1.25 3.53 15.62
N LYS A 4 -0.63 3.47 16.81
CA LYS A 4 0.71 4.01 17.02
C LYS A 4 1.69 3.21 16.17
N GLN A 5 2.23 3.83 15.13
CA GLN A 5 3.26 3.25 14.27
C GLN A 5 4.64 3.54 14.87
N THR A 6 5.50 2.52 14.96
CA THR A 6 6.88 2.65 15.46
C THR A 6 7.92 2.00 14.55
N ALA A 7 7.50 1.37 13.45
CA ALA A 7 8.40 0.61 12.57
C ALA A 7 9.56 1.46 12.03
N GLY A 8 9.35 2.75 11.78
CA GLY A 8 10.40 3.66 11.36
C GLY A 8 11.48 3.79 12.42
N ARG A 9 11.10 4.10 13.66
CA ARG A 9 12.06 4.21 14.79
C ARG A 9 12.72 2.88 15.14
N ASP A 10 11.96 1.80 15.10
CA ASP A 10 12.47 0.46 15.44
C ASP A 10 13.53 -0.02 14.43
N ALA A 11 13.33 0.26 13.14
CA ALA A 11 14.24 -0.21 12.07
C ALA A 11 15.36 0.80 11.73
N LEU A 12 15.08 2.10 11.83
CA LEU A 12 15.94 3.16 11.27
C LEU A 12 16.29 4.26 12.27
N GLY A 13 15.94 4.11 13.56
CA GLY A 13 16.13 5.15 14.58
C GLY A 13 17.57 5.64 14.72
N GLU A 14 18.56 4.76 14.61
CA GLU A 14 19.98 5.15 14.66
C GLU A 14 20.53 5.58 13.30
N PHE A 15 20.14 4.87 12.23
CA PHE A 15 20.70 5.07 10.89
C PHE A 15 20.15 6.32 10.18
N ALA A 16 18.84 6.54 10.26
CA ALA A 16 18.13 7.63 9.61
C ALA A 16 17.03 8.20 10.53
N PRO A 17 17.39 8.80 11.68
CA PRO A 17 16.45 9.21 12.73
C PRO A 17 15.34 10.13 12.22
N LYS A 18 15.66 11.06 11.33
CA LYS A 18 14.65 11.98 10.80
C LYS A 18 13.66 11.28 9.86
N PHE A 19 14.13 10.31 9.08
CA PHE A 19 13.24 9.52 8.23
C PHE A 19 12.31 8.65 9.07
N ALA A 20 12.85 8.01 10.11
CA ALA A 20 12.09 7.23 11.08
C ALA A 20 10.98 8.06 11.75
N GLU A 21 11.31 9.27 12.22
CA GLU A 21 10.35 10.22 12.78
C GLU A 21 9.23 10.59 11.78
N LEU A 22 9.60 10.97 10.55
CA LEU A 22 8.62 11.35 9.51
C LEU A 22 7.71 10.17 9.11
N ASN A 23 8.25 8.95 9.06
CA ASN A 23 7.45 7.76 8.79
C ASN A 23 6.38 7.54 9.86
N ASP A 24 6.79 7.55 11.13
CA ASP A 24 5.91 7.19 12.23
C ASP A 24 4.91 8.30 12.55
N ASP A 25 5.38 9.55 12.65
CA ASP A 25 4.57 10.67 13.14
C ASP A 25 3.79 11.32 12.00
N VAL A 26 4.44 11.63 10.89
CA VAL A 26 3.80 12.40 9.80
C VAL A 26 3.05 11.48 8.85
N LEU A 27 3.70 10.46 8.29
CA LEU A 27 3.06 9.59 7.31
C LEU A 27 1.90 8.82 7.96
N PHE A 28 2.17 8.02 8.99
CA PHE A 28 1.13 7.22 9.62
C PHE A 28 0.34 7.97 10.70
N GLY A 29 1.02 8.71 11.58
CA GLY A 29 0.38 9.46 12.67
C GLY A 29 -0.53 10.60 12.21
N GLU A 30 -0.24 11.24 11.07
CA GLU A 30 -1.06 12.34 10.54
C GLU A 30 -1.74 11.97 9.23
N VAL A 31 -1.00 11.72 8.14
CA VAL A 31 -1.57 11.65 6.79
C VAL A 31 -2.52 10.46 6.60
N TRP A 32 -2.11 9.26 7.02
CA TRP A 32 -2.97 8.07 6.95
C TRP A 32 -4.10 8.10 7.97
N SER A 33 -3.94 8.82 9.08
CA SER A 33 -4.95 8.95 10.14
C SER A 33 -6.09 9.92 9.80
N ARG A 34 -6.01 10.66 8.68
CA ARG A 34 -7.06 11.57 8.18
C ARG A 34 -8.21 10.81 7.49
N GLU A 35 -8.83 9.90 8.23
CA GLU A 35 -9.85 8.98 7.71
C GLU A 35 -11.20 9.67 7.42
N GLU A 36 -11.48 10.80 8.06
CA GLU A 36 -12.72 11.56 7.89
C GLU A 36 -12.95 12.04 6.44
N GLN A 37 -11.89 12.36 5.70
CA GLN A 37 -12.00 12.85 4.33
C GLN A 37 -11.79 11.76 3.28
N LEU A 38 -10.99 10.74 3.59
CA LEU A 38 -10.72 9.61 2.71
C LEU A 38 -10.38 8.39 3.56
N SER A 39 -11.17 7.34 3.40
CA SER A 39 -11.07 6.12 4.21
C SER A 39 -9.70 5.43 4.03
N LEU A 40 -9.29 4.63 5.01
CA LEU A 40 -8.09 3.78 4.88
C LEU A 40 -8.17 2.85 3.66
N ARG A 41 -9.39 2.36 3.34
CA ARG A 41 -9.65 1.55 2.14
C ARG A 41 -9.24 2.30 0.87
N ASP A 42 -9.74 3.52 0.70
CA ASP A 42 -9.49 4.30 -0.52
C ASP A 42 -8.06 4.83 -0.57
N ARG A 43 -7.45 5.17 0.57
CA ARG A 43 -6.02 5.51 0.66
C ARG A 43 -5.14 4.34 0.24
N SER A 44 -5.47 3.13 0.68
CA SER A 44 -4.79 1.92 0.23
C SER A 44 -4.94 1.72 -1.27
N LEU A 45 -6.14 1.94 -1.82
CA LEU A 45 -6.38 1.81 -3.26
C LEU A 45 -5.49 2.75 -4.08
N VAL A 46 -5.49 4.05 -3.74
CA VAL A 46 -4.68 5.06 -4.42
C VAL A 46 -3.19 4.75 -4.29
N THR A 47 -2.75 4.32 -3.10
CA THR A 47 -1.34 3.97 -2.87
C THR A 47 -0.94 2.77 -3.74
N VAL A 48 -1.76 1.72 -3.80
CA VAL A 48 -1.47 0.54 -4.63
C VAL A 48 -1.33 0.90 -6.11
N VAL A 49 -2.25 1.71 -6.64
CA VAL A 49 -2.19 2.15 -8.04
C VAL A 49 -0.96 3.02 -8.29
N ALA A 50 -0.59 3.90 -7.36
CA ALA A 50 0.60 4.73 -7.47
C ALA A 50 1.90 3.90 -7.50
N LEU A 51 2.03 2.92 -6.60
CA LEU A 51 3.21 2.05 -6.54
C LEU A 51 3.30 1.13 -7.79
N MET A 52 2.15 0.61 -8.23
CA MET A 52 2.06 -0.09 -9.52
C MET A 52 2.51 0.80 -10.68
N ALA A 53 2.06 2.05 -10.74
CA ALA A 53 2.42 2.99 -11.80
C ALA A 53 3.93 3.27 -11.82
N GLN A 54 4.57 3.31 -10.65
CA GLN A 54 6.02 3.44 -10.52
C GLN A 54 6.79 2.16 -10.91
N GLY A 55 6.10 1.02 -11.04
CA GLY A 55 6.70 -0.27 -11.39
C GLY A 55 7.40 -0.96 -10.21
N LEU A 56 7.01 -0.63 -8.98
CA LEU A 56 7.52 -1.31 -7.79
C LEU A 56 6.99 -2.74 -7.73
N THR A 57 7.85 -3.67 -7.34
CA THR A 57 7.54 -5.11 -7.28
C THR A 57 8.28 -5.83 -6.16
N ASP A 58 8.58 -5.11 -5.07
CA ASP A 58 9.31 -5.63 -3.92
C ASP A 58 8.41 -5.70 -2.65
N GLU A 59 9.03 -6.02 -1.52
CA GLU A 59 8.33 -6.18 -0.24
C GLU A 59 7.60 -4.92 0.23
N SER A 60 8.04 -3.72 -0.19
CA SER A 60 7.30 -2.48 0.12
C SER A 60 5.92 -2.48 -0.55
N PHE A 61 5.83 -2.98 -1.79
CA PHE A 61 4.55 -3.06 -2.47
C PHE A 61 3.71 -4.22 -1.95
N ARG A 62 4.32 -5.35 -1.60
CA ARG A 62 3.64 -6.48 -0.91
C ARG A 62 2.99 -6.01 0.40
N TYR A 63 3.66 -5.16 1.17
CA TYR A 63 3.09 -4.56 2.38
C TYR A 63 1.81 -3.76 2.08
N HIS A 64 1.84 -2.88 1.07
CA HIS A 64 0.67 -2.07 0.72
C HIS A 64 -0.49 -2.87 0.14
N LEU A 65 -0.21 -3.94 -0.60
CA LEU A 65 -1.23 -4.89 -1.05
C LEU A 65 -1.85 -5.64 0.15
N THR A 66 -1.04 -6.09 1.11
CA THR A 66 -1.55 -6.72 2.34
C THR A 66 -2.40 -5.75 3.17
N ALA A 67 -1.96 -4.49 3.29
CA ALA A 67 -2.70 -3.44 3.95
C ALA A 67 -4.03 -3.14 3.23
N ALA A 68 -4.04 -3.10 1.89
CA ALA A 68 -5.25 -2.95 1.09
C ALA A 68 -6.28 -4.04 1.39
N LYS A 69 -5.86 -5.31 1.45
CA LYS A 69 -6.73 -6.43 1.85
C LYS A 69 -7.29 -6.23 3.26
N LYS A 70 -6.42 -5.91 4.23
CA LYS A 70 -6.83 -5.67 5.62
C LYS A 70 -7.82 -4.51 5.77
N ASN A 71 -7.69 -3.49 4.92
CA ASN A 71 -8.58 -2.33 4.88
C ASN A 71 -9.86 -2.57 4.07
N GLY A 72 -10.12 -3.80 3.62
CA GLY A 72 -11.40 -4.21 3.05
C GLY A 72 -11.48 -4.18 1.53
N ILE A 73 -10.36 -4.05 0.80
CA ILE A 73 -10.36 -4.25 -0.66
C ILE A 73 -10.50 -5.74 -0.96
N THR A 74 -11.55 -6.11 -1.69
CA THR A 74 -11.82 -7.52 -2.04
C THR A 74 -10.92 -8.02 -3.18
N LYS A 75 -10.94 -9.34 -3.40
CA LYS A 75 -10.22 -9.98 -4.51
C LYS A 75 -10.73 -9.48 -5.86
N GLU A 76 -12.04 -9.33 -6.00
CA GLU A 76 -12.71 -8.84 -7.21
C GLU A 76 -12.33 -7.38 -7.46
N GLU A 77 -12.38 -6.54 -6.41
CA GLU A 77 -12.04 -5.13 -6.53
C GLU A 77 -10.58 -4.91 -6.92
N ILE A 78 -9.62 -5.62 -6.30
CA ILE A 78 -8.21 -5.47 -6.67
C ILE A 78 -7.96 -5.99 -8.10
N ALA A 79 -8.66 -7.05 -8.52
CA ALA A 79 -8.56 -7.57 -9.87
C ALA A 79 -9.04 -6.56 -10.91
N GLU A 80 -10.20 -5.94 -10.68
CA GLU A 80 -10.74 -4.90 -11.56
C GLU A 80 -9.86 -3.65 -11.59
N VAL A 81 -9.38 -3.20 -10.43
CA VAL A 81 -8.54 -2.00 -10.33
C VAL A 81 -7.22 -2.17 -11.06
N VAL A 82 -6.53 -3.29 -10.86
CA VAL A 82 -5.25 -3.57 -11.53
C VAL A 82 -5.46 -3.76 -13.03
N THR A 83 -6.55 -4.42 -13.44
CA THR A 83 -6.92 -4.58 -14.86
C THR A 83 -7.18 -3.23 -15.52
N HIS A 84 -7.94 -2.36 -14.86
CA HIS A 84 -8.23 -1.02 -15.36
C HIS A 84 -6.96 -0.16 -15.42
N ALA A 85 -6.14 -0.17 -14.36
CA ALA A 85 -4.89 0.56 -14.30
C ALA A 85 -3.87 0.06 -15.34
N ALA A 86 -3.94 -1.20 -15.80
CA ALA A 86 -3.05 -1.74 -16.82
C ALA A 86 -3.08 -0.93 -18.14
N PHE A 87 -4.26 -0.38 -18.50
CA PHE A 87 -4.42 0.47 -19.68
C PHE A 87 -3.68 1.81 -19.57
N TYR A 88 -3.51 2.32 -18.35
CA TYR A 88 -2.87 3.61 -18.08
C TYR A 88 -1.41 3.49 -17.65
N CYS A 89 -1.05 2.39 -17.00
CA CYS A 89 0.25 2.19 -16.37
C CYS A 89 1.13 1.16 -17.10
N GLY A 90 0.54 0.35 -17.99
CA GLY A 90 1.22 -0.65 -18.81
C GLY A 90 0.98 -2.10 -18.35
N TRP A 91 0.75 -2.97 -19.33
CA TRP A 91 0.45 -4.41 -19.14
C TRP A 91 1.52 -5.18 -18.32
N PRO A 92 2.84 -4.98 -18.53
CA PRO A 92 3.87 -5.69 -17.76
C PRO A 92 3.82 -5.40 -16.26
N LYS A 93 3.44 -4.17 -15.87
CA LYS A 93 3.31 -3.78 -14.46
C LYS A 93 2.12 -4.49 -13.83
N ALA A 94 0.99 -4.61 -14.53
CA ALA A 94 -0.17 -5.36 -14.07
C ALA A 94 0.16 -6.84 -13.83
N TRP A 95 0.89 -7.49 -14.76
CA TRP A 95 1.39 -8.85 -14.57
C TRP A 95 2.25 -9.02 -13.31
N ALA A 96 3.10 -8.04 -13.01
CA ALA A 96 3.90 -8.08 -11.80
C ALA A 96 3.04 -7.96 -10.54
N VAL A 97 2.08 -7.03 -10.53
CA VAL A 97 1.14 -6.86 -9.41
C VAL A 97 0.32 -8.13 -9.19
N PHE A 98 -0.21 -8.74 -10.25
CA PHE A 98 -1.04 -9.94 -10.15
C PHE A 98 -0.30 -11.13 -9.55
N ARG A 99 1.01 -11.29 -9.82
CA ARG A 99 1.80 -12.33 -9.16
C ARG A 99 1.79 -12.18 -7.64
N MET A 100 1.95 -10.97 -7.12
CA MET A 100 1.89 -10.71 -5.67
C MET A 100 0.46 -10.77 -5.13
N ALA A 101 -0.52 -10.25 -5.87
CA ALA A 101 -1.92 -10.23 -5.44
C ALA A 101 -2.50 -11.64 -5.28
N LYS A 102 -2.13 -12.58 -6.16
CA LYS A 102 -2.50 -13.99 -6.02
C LYS A 102 -2.06 -14.59 -4.69
N ASP A 103 -0.83 -14.34 -4.25
CA ASP A 103 -0.32 -14.83 -2.97
C ASP A 103 -1.09 -14.24 -1.78
N ILE A 104 -1.49 -12.97 -1.88
CA ILE A 104 -2.07 -12.21 -0.76
C ILE A 104 -3.56 -12.49 -0.62
N TRP A 105 -4.32 -12.51 -1.71
CA TRP A 105 -5.77 -12.77 -1.67
C TRP A 105 -6.10 -14.26 -1.69
N GLY A 106 -5.22 -15.12 -2.21
CA GLY A 106 -5.48 -16.54 -2.40
C GLY A 106 -6.22 -16.84 -3.71
N GLU A 107 -6.32 -18.12 -4.07
CA GLU A 107 -6.99 -18.56 -5.30
C GLU A 107 -8.51 -18.74 -5.17
N GLU A 108 -9.08 -18.72 -3.96
CA GLU A 108 -10.53 -18.76 -3.71
C GLU A 108 -11.19 -17.39 -3.79
#